data_AF-A0A3M1GSF9-F1
#
_entry.id   AF-A0A3M1GSF9-F1
#
_cell.length_a   1.000
_cell.length_b   1.000
_cell.length_c   1.000
_cell.angle_alpha   90.00
_cell.angle_beta   90.00
_cell.angle_gamma   90.00
#
_symmetry.space_group_name_H-M   'P 1'
#
loop_
_entity.id
_entity.type
_entity.pdbx_description
1 polymer ?
#
loop_
_entity_poly.entity_id
_entity_poly.type
_entity_poly.pdbx_seq_one_letter_code
_entity_poly.pdbx_strand_id
1 'polypeptide(L)'
;MSQSIISVNRARQALEAGQVVKGTMLVEIRQPAVMQLLANAGFDFVIIDNEHGPFNIETIADLSRMAQLVGLTPIVRVPDLAYPYIAQSLDGGAQGVMIPRVTTPEQARLAVEMTRYPPLGQR
;
A
#
# COMPACT_ATOMS: atom_id res chain seq x y z
N MET A 1 4.67 -18.51 20.87
CA MET A 1 5.00 -18.52 19.43
C MET A 1 5.31 -17.08 19.06
N SER A 2 6.57 -16.75 18.82
CA SER A 2 6.99 -15.40 18.39
C SER A 2 6.50 -15.20 16.96
N GLN A 3 5.38 -14.50 16.79
CA GLN A 3 5.02 -13.99 15.47
C GLN A 3 6.04 -12.91 15.11
N SER A 4 6.60 -13.00 13.89
CA SER A 4 7.47 -11.96 13.33
C SER A 4 6.82 -10.58 13.52
N ILE A 5 7.57 -9.61 14.04
CA ILE A 5 7.15 -8.20 14.15
C ILE A 5 6.92 -7.59 12.76
N ILE A 6 7.48 -8.22 11.71
CA ILE A 6 7.32 -7.79 10.32
C ILE A 6 6.06 -8.43 9.73
N SER A 7 5.08 -7.58 9.41
CA SER A 7 3.85 -7.94 8.69
C SER A 7 4.14 -8.41 7.26
N VAL A 8 3.58 -9.57 6.90
CA VAL A 8 3.75 -10.21 5.57
C VAL A 8 2.86 -9.52 4.53
N ASN A 9 3.40 -9.20 3.35
CA ASN A 9 2.61 -8.75 2.20
C ASN A 9 1.94 -9.97 1.55
N ARG A 10 0.69 -10.25 1.95
CA ARG A 10 -0.05 -11.45 1.53
C ARG A 10 -0.44 -11.41 0.05
N ALA A 11 -0.80 -10.23 -0.46
CA ALA A 11 -1.15 -10.11 -1.87
C ALA A 11 0.06 -10.43 -2.77
N ARG A 12 1.26 -9.96 -2.41
CA ARG A 12 2.49 -10.30 -3.12
C ARG A 12 2.79 -11.80 -3.05
N GLN A 13 2.67 -12.40 -1.87
CA GLN A 13 2.90 -13.85 -1.70
C GLN A 13 1.95 -14.69 -2.57
N ALA A 14 0.66 -14.33 -2.62
CA ALA A 14 -0.33 -15.00 -3.46
C ALA A 14 -0.02 -14.83 -4.96
N LEU A 15 0.36 -13.62 -5.38
CA LEU A 15 0.79 -13.36 -6.76
C LEU A 15 2.03 -14.18 -7.16
N GLU A 16 3.04 -14.25 -6.29
CA GLU A 16 4.25 -15.06 -6.51
C GLU A 16 3.94 -16.57 -6.59
N ALA A 17 2.85 -17.01 -5.95
CA ALA A 17 2.33 -18.38 -6.04
C ALA A 17 1.41 -18.62 -7.26
N GLY A 18 1.23 -17.64 -8.15
CA GLY A 18 0.35 -17.73 -9.33
C GLY A 18 -1.14 -17.68 -9.01
N GLN A 19 -1.52 -17.21 -7.82
CA GLN A 19 -2.91 -17.07 -7.41
C GLN A 19 -3.48 -15.72 -7.86
N VAL A 20 -4.80 -15.69 -8.06
CA VAL A 20 -5.54 -14.44 -8.30
C VAL A 20 -5.72 -13.71 -6.97
N VAL A 21 -5.41 -12.42 -6.95
CA VAL A 21 -5.69 -11.51 -5.82
C VAL A 21 -6.76 -10.51 -6.22
N LYS A 22 -7.77 -10.36 -5.37
CA LYS A 22 -8.89 -9.43 -5.54
C LYS A 22 -8.65 -8.22 -4.66
N GLY A 23 -8.86 -7.03 -5.19
CA GLY A 23 -8.78 -5.80 -4.39
C GLY A 23 -9.81 -4.78 -4.81
N THR A 24 -9.88 -3.72 -4.01
CA THR A 24 -10.74 -2.57 -4.24
C THR A 24 -10.00 -1.27 -3.93
N MET A 25 -10.59 -0.15 -4.33
CA MET A 25 -10.08 1.19 -4.04
C MET A 25 -10.93 1.85 -2.95
N LEU A 26 -10.26 2.52 -2.03
CA LEU A 26 -10.83 3.28 -0.93
C LEU A 26 -10.51 4.76 -1.14
N VAL A 27 -11.54 5.58 -1.39
CA VAL A 27 -11.37 6.99 -1.75
C VAL A 27 -11.87 7.95 -0.67
N GLU A 28 -13.03 7.70 -0.06
CA GLU A 28 -13.70 8.69 0.81
C GLU A 28 -13.83 8.24 2.28
N ILE A 29 -13.79 6.93 2.55
CA ILE A 29 -14.08 6.41 3.90
C ILE A 29 -12.81 6.42 4.75
N ARG A 30 -12.79 7.26 5.80
CA ARG A 30 -11.63 7.46 6.69
C ARG A 30 -11.59 6.50 7.89
N GLN A 31 -12.71 5.90 8.24
CA GLN A 31 -12.86 5.09 9.44
C GLN A 31 -12.12 3.74 9.29
N PRO A 32 -11.09 3.42 10.09
CA PRO A 32 -10.33 2.17 9.94
C PRO A 32 -11.15 0.88 9.99
N ALA A 33 -12.30 0.88 10.68
CA ALA A 33 -13.21 -0.25 10.70
C ALA A 33 -13.67 -0.71 9.29
N VAL A 34 -13.60 0.15 8.26
CA VAL A 34 -13.85 -0.24 6.87
C VAL A 34 -12.97 -1.40 6.41
N MET A 35 -11.75 -1.53 6.93
CA MET A 35 -10.84 -2.62 6.58
C MET A 35 -11.40 -3.98 7.00
N GLN A 36 -12.10 -4.07 8.13
CA GLN A 36 -12.76 -5.31 8.56
C GLN A 36 -13.87 -5.69 7.59
N LEU A 37 -14.65 -4.70 7.13
CA LEU A 37 -15.71 -4.93 6.14
C LEU A 37 -15.12 -5.45 4.82
N LEU A 38 -14.03 -4.85 4.35
CA LEU A 38 -13.35 -5.27 3.12
C LEU A 38 -12.72 -6.68 3.26
N ALA A 39 -12.12 -6.98 4.41
CA ALA A 39 -11.56 -8.31 4.66
C ALA A 39 -12.67 -9.38 4.69
N ASN A 40 -13.77 -9.09 5.37
CA ASN A 40 -14.93 -10.00 5.42
C ASN A 40 -15.62 -10.16 4.05
N ALA A 41 -15.54 -9.15 3.19
CA ALA A 41 -15.99 -9.25 1.79
C ALA A 41 -15.06 -10.13 0.92
N GLY A 42 -13.93 -10.58 1.45
CA GLY A 42 -13.01 -11.49 0.77
C GLY A 42 -12.07 -10.79 -0.22
N PHE A 43 -11.71 -9.54 0.05
CA PHE A 43 -10.60 -8.87 -0.64
C PHE A 43 -9.26 -9.26 -0.03
N ASP A 44 -8.22 -9.25 -0.85
CA ASP A 44 -6.83 -9.58 -0.50
C ASP A 44 -5.96 -8.31 -0.30
N PHE A 45 -6.34 -7.23 -0.96
CA PHE A 45 -5.69 -5.92 -0.84
C PHE A 45 -6.67 -4.76 -0.99
N VAL A 46 -6.23 -3.59 -0.54
CA VAL A 46 -6.95 -2.32 -0.68
C VAL A 46 -6.00 -1.25 -1.20
N ILE A 47 -6.45 -0.45 -2.16
CA ILE A 47 -5.75 0.76 -2.59
C ILE A 47 -6.35 1.95 -1.84
N ILE A 48 -5.60 2.53 -0.92
CA ILE A 48 -5.92 3.78 -0.25
C ILE A 48 -5.55 4.91 -1.21
N ASP A 49 -6.55 5.63 -1.71
CA ASP A 49 -6.35 6.66 -2.71
C ASP A 49 -5.95 7.99 -2.07
N ASN A 50 -4.66 8.34 -2.15
CA ASN A 50 -4.16 9.65 -1.71
C ASN A 50 -3.89 10.60 -2.88
N GLU A 51 -4.25 10.26 -4.13
CA GLU A 51 -4.17 11.18 -5.27
C GLU A 51 -5.43 12.04 -5.37
N HIS A 52 -6.59 11.44 -5.09
CA HIS A 52 -7.88 12.14 -5.12
C HIS A 52 -8.66 12.02 -3.81
N GLY A 53 -8.34 11.05 -2.95
CA GLY A 53 -8.99 10.92 -1.66
C GLY A 53 -8.50 11.99 -0.67
N PRO A 54 -9.38 12.50 0.21
CA PRO A 54 -9.05 13.59 1.12
C PRO A 54 -8.43 13.03 2.42
N PHE A 55 -7.31 12.33 2.31
CA PHE A 55 -6.60 11.71 3.43
C PHE A 55 -5.35 12.50 3.80
N ASN A 56 -5.08 12.60 5.10
CA ASN A 56 -3.77 13.01 5.59
C ASN A 56 -2.93 11.76 5.93
N ILE A 57 -1.65 11.96 6.24
CA ILE A 57 -0.73 10.84 6.51
C ILE A 57 -1.14 10.02 7.74
N GLU A 58 -1.72 10.66 8.77
CA GLU A 58 -2.22 9.98 9.96
C GLU A 58 -3.37 9.03 9.62
N THR A 59 -4.32 9.48 8.79
CA THR A 59 -5.43 8.63 8.31
C THR A 59 -4.88 7.45 7.51
N ILE A 60 -3.93 7.68 6.60
CA ILE A 60 -3.30 6.60 5.82
C ILE A 60 -2.62 5.58 6.73
N ALA A 61 -1.92 6.04 7.77
CA ALA A 61 -1.26 5.16 8.73
C ALA A 61 -2.26 4.32 9.53
N ASP A 62 -3.36 4.93 9.99
CA ASP A 62 -4.40 4.22 10.73
C ASP A 62 -5.14 3.19 9.87
N LEU A 63 -5.49 3.57 8.64
CA LEU A 63 -6.07 2.67 7.63
C LEU A 63 -5.12 1.50 7.32
N SER A 64 -3.84 1.79 7.10
CA SER A 64 -2.82 0.78 6.78
C SER A 64 -2.56 -0.19 7.93
N ARG A 65 -2.54 0.32 9.17
CA ARG A 65 -2.40 -0.51 10.38
C ARG A 65 -3.57 -1.46 10.52
N MET A 66 -4.80 -0.96 10.37
CA MET A 66 -5.99 -1.80 10.48
C MET A 66 -6.06 -2.83 9.33
N ALA A 67 -5.71 -2.44 8.11
CA ALA A 67 -5.65 -3.36 6.96
C ALA A 67 -4.74 -4.56 7.26
N GLN A 68 -3.52 -4.31 7.74
CA GLN A 68 -2.59 -5.37 8.10
C GLN A 68 -3.12 -6.26 9.23
N LEU A 69 -3.75 -5.68 10.25
CA LEU A 69 -4.33 -6.41 11.37
C LEU A 69 -5.42 -7.41 10.93
N VAL A 70 -6.21 -7.05 9.92
CA VAL A 70 -7.26 -7.93 9.35
C VAL A 70 -6.76 -8.80 8.19
N GLY A 71 -5.48 -8.71 7.83
CA GLY A 71 -4.91 -9.50 6.76
C GLY A 71 -5.10 -8.97 5.34
N LEU A 72 -5.54 -7.71 5.19
CA LEU A 72 -5.53 -6.99 3.93
C LEU A 72 -4.16 -6.37 3.68
N THR A 73 -3.68 -6.43 2.44
CA THR A 73 -2.47 -5.72 2.03
C THR A 73 -2.81 -4.26 1.70
N PRO A 74 -2.35 -3.26 2.47
CA PRO A 74 -2.56 -1.85 2.12
C PRO A 74 -1.57 -1.40 1.03
N ILE A 75 -2.12 -0.85 -0.06
CA ILE A 75 -1.38 -0.15 -1.11
C ILE A 75 -1.81 1.30 -1.08
N VAL A 76 -0.89 2.26 -1.14
CA VAL A 76 -1.24 3.69 -1.21
C VAL A 76 -1.04 4.20 -2.63
N ARG A 77 -2.09 4.76 -3.23
CA ARG A 77 -1.92 5.57 -4.46
C ARG A 77 -1.41 6.94 -4.05
N VAL A 78 -0.17 7.26 -4.39
CA VAL A 78 0.46 8.53 -4.03
C VAL A 78 0.01 9.66 -4.97
N PRO A 79 0.05 10.93 -4.54
CA PRO A 79 -0.31 12.06 -5.40
C PRO A 79 0.55 12.20 -6.66
N ASP A 80 1.83 11.84 -6.57
CA ASP A 80 2.80 11.98 -7.66
C ASP A 80 4.03 11.08 -7.45
N LEU A 81 4.84 10.94 -8.50
CA LEU A 81 6.16 10.30 -8.42
C LEU A 81 7.17 11.21 -7.71
N ALA A 82 7.02 11.36 -6.39
CA ALA A 82 7.89 12.17 -5.55
C ALA A 82 8.28 11.43 -4.26
N TYR A 83 9.57 11.53 -3.90
CA TYR A 83 10.14 10.80 -2.77
C TYR A 83 9.39 11.00 -1.45
N PRO A 84 9.00 12.23 -1.02
CA PRO A 84 8.32 12.40 0.26
C PRO A 84 7.01 11.63 0.36
N TYR A 85 6.22 11.57 -0.72
CA TYR A 85 4.95 10.84 -0.72
C TYR A 85 5.15 9.33 -0.64
N ILE A 86 6.14 8.80 -1.38
CA ILE A 86 6.46 7.37 -1.38
C ILE A 86 7.03 6.95 -0.03
N ALA A 87 8.02 7.68 0.49
CA ALA A 87 8.66 7.40 1.77
C ALA A 87 7.65 7.44 2.91
N GLN A 88 6.87 8.54 3.03
CA GLN A 88 5.87 8.67 4.09
C GLN A 88 4.79 7.59 4.02
N SER A 89 4.31 7.23 2.82
CA SER A 89 3.30 6.18 2.67
C SER A 89 3.82 4.82 3.17
N LEU A 90 5.06 4.48 2.80
CA LEU A 90 5.68 3.22 3.20
C LEU A 90 6.08 3.23 4.69
N ASP A 91 6.53 4.35 5.23
CA ASP A 91 6.81 4.53 6.67
C ASP A 91 5.51 4.47 7.49
N GLY A 92 4.40 4.95 6.92
CA GLY A 92 3.04 4.84 7.47
C GLY A 92 2.47 3.42 7.45
N GLY A 93 3.22 2.43 6.97
CA GLY A 93 2.82 1.02 6.98
C GLY A 93 2.14 0.54 5.70
N ALA A 94 2.15 1.31 4.61
CA ALA A 94 1.79 0.76 3.30
C ALA A 94 2.75 -0.39 2.94
N GLN A 95 2.21 -1.49 2.42
CA GLN A 95 3.00 -2.63 1.94
C GLN A 95 3.31 -2.54 0.43
N GLY A 96 2.79 -1.50 -0.24
CA GLY A 96 3.08 -1.14 -1.62
C GLY A 96 2.59 0.27 -1.94
N VAL A 97 3.01 0.81 -3.08
CA VAL A 97 2.54 2.09 -3.61
C VAL A 97 2.08 1.94 -5.06
N MET A 98 1.03 2.67 -5.42
CA MET A 98 0.60 2.87 -6.80
C MET A 98 1.02 4.26 -7.25
N ILE A 99 1.86 4.34 -8.29
CA ILE A 99 2.34 5.61 -8.84
C ILE A 99 1.41 6.02 -9.99
N PRO A 100 0.83 7.23 -9.95
CA PRO A 100 -0.04 7.69 -11.03
C PRO A 100 0.77 8.11 -12.26
N ARG A 101 0.11 8.06 -13.43
CA ARG A 101 0.60 8.68 -14.68
C ARG A 101 2.02 8.27 -15.13
N VAL A 102 2.43 7.04 -14.83
CA VAL A 102 3.69 6.47 -15.37
C VAL A 102 3.51 6.18 -16.87
N THR A 103 4.30 6.86 -17.70
CA THR A 103 4.23 6.79 -19.17
C THR A 103 5.57 6.47 -19.82
N THR A 104 6.68 6.44 -19.05
CA THR A 104 8.00 6.07 -19.56
C THR A 104 8.69 4.99 -18.71
N PRO A 105 9.62 4.20 -19.28
CA PRO A 105 10.43 3.24 -18.53
C PRO A 105 11.27 3.88 -17.43
N GLU A 106 11.76 5.11 -17.64
CA GLU A 106 12.58 5.84 -16.67
C GLU A 106 11.78 6.20 -15.43
N GLN A 107 10.51 6.60 -15.60
CA GLN A 107 9.59 6.85 -14.49
C GLN A 107 9.33 5.57 -13.69
N ALA A 108 9.12 4.43 -14.36
CA ALA A 108 8.95 3.15 -13.69
C ALA A 108 10.21 2.74 -12.91
N ARG A 109 11.40 2.93 -13.49
CA ARG A 109 12.69 2.66 -12.83
C ARG A 109 12.86 3.52 -11.58
N LEU A 110 12.58 4.83 -11.69
CA LEU A 110 12.65 5.78 -10.58
C LEU A 110 11.68 5.41 -9.46
N ALA A 111 10.46 4.99 -9.79
CA ALA A 111 9.48 4.52 -8.82
C ALA A 111 10.01 3.32 -8.01
N VAL A 112 10.65 2.34 -8.68
CA VAL A 112 11.25 1.19 -7.98
C VAL A 112 12.39 1.64 -7.06
N GLU A 113 13.28 2.51 -7.54
CA GLU A 113 14.39 3.03 -6.74
C GLU A 113 13.92 3.71 -5.45
N MET A 114 12.86 4.52 -5.51
CA MET A 114 12.31 5.24 -4.36
C MET A 114 11.60 4.34 -3.32
N THR A 115 11.38 3.06 -3.63
CA THR A 115 10.68 2.13 -2.71
C THR A 115 11.63 1.21 -1.93
N ARG A 116 12.90 1.13 -2.31
CA ARG A 116 13.88 0.18 -1.77
C ARG A 116 15.04 0.91 -1.10
N TYR A 117 15.51 0.37 0.01
CA TYR A 117 16.73 0.83 0.67
C TYR A 117 17.99 0.50 -0.16
N PRO A 118 19.11 1.22 0.04
CA PRO A 118 20.42 0.83 -0.46
C PRO A 118 20.77 -0.62 -0.09
N PRO A 119 21.41 -1.40 -0.98
CA PRO A 119 21.91 -1.02 -2.31
C PRO A 119 20.87 -1.19 -3.44
N LEU A 120 19.64 -1.59 -3.12
CA LEU A 120 18.62 -1.94 -4.12
C LEU A 120 17.82 -0.74 -4.62
N GLY A 121 17.97 0.42 -3.97
CA GLY A 121 17.29 1.66 -4.29
C GLY A 121 17.87 2.83 -3.49
N GLN A 122 17.06 3.89 -3.36
CA GLN A 122 17.46 5.18 -2.80
C GLN A 122 16.50 5.66 -1.67
N ARG A 123 15.70 4.75 -1.10
CA ARG A 123 14.91 5.03 0.10
C ARG A 123 15.74 4.99 1.38
#